data_AF-A0A435Y0N6-F1
#
_entry.id   AF-A0A435Y0N6-F1
#
_cell.length_a   1.000
_cell.length_b   1.000
_cell.length_c   1.000
_cell.angle_alpha   90.00
_cell.angle_beta   90.00
_cell.angle_gamma   90.00
#
_symmetry.space_group_name_H-M   'P 1'
#
loop_
_entity.id
_entity.type
_entity.pdbx_description
1 polymer ?
#
loop_
_entity_poly.entity_id
_entity_poly.type
_entity_poly.pdbx_seq_one_letter_code
_entity_poly.pdbx_strand_id
1 'polypeptide(L)'
;REYLEKIEAEHDDKRKALGVSDELREIPGVTTAMMVTLGEDGVKTIEDFAGYAADDLTGWKERKDGETKVFPGVLANHGVARADAEQMVLAARLKAGWITEDELAAEEVSADEAVGA
;
A
#
# COMPACT_ATOMS: atom_id res chain seq x y z
N ARG A 1 24.91 11.08 5.77
CA ARG A 1 23.95 10.96 6.90
C ARG A 1 23.00 12.14 6.85
N GLU A 2 23.52 13.37 6.95
CA GLU A 2 22.73 14.62 6.80
C GLU A 2 21.84 14.69 5.54
N TYR A 3 22.31 14.22 4.37
CA TYR A 3 21.49 14.24 3.15
C TYR A 3 20.24 13.34 3.22
N LEU A 4 20.37 12.13 3.77
CA LEU A 4 19.24 11.20 3.88
C LEU A 4 18.27 11.65 4.99
N GLU A 5 18.80 12.17 6.09
CA GLU A 5 18.00 12.76 7.18
C GLU A 5 17.19 13.97 6.69
N LYS A 6 17.79 14.78 5.81
CA LYS A 6 17.08 15.91 5.19
C LYS A 6 15.92 15.44 4.30
N ILE A 7 16.14 14.42 3.47
CA ILE A 7 15.07 13.86 2.61
C ILE A 7 13.94 13.29 3.47
N GLU A 8 14.29 12.57 4.52
CA GLU A 8 13.30 11.99 5.43
C GLU A 8 12.47 13.07 6.12
N ALA A 9 13.11 14.14 6.61
CA ALA A 9 12.42 15.29 7.18
C ALA A 9 11.52 16.00 6.15
N GLU A 10 11.99 16.18 4.91
CA GLU A 10 11.19 16.79 3.83
C GLU A 10 9.95 15.95 3.49
N HIS A 11 10.06 14.62 3.45
CA HIS A 11 8.91 13.75 3.27
C HIS A 11 7.97 13.79 4.47
N ASP A 12 8.50 13.81 5.69
CA ASP A 12 7.72 13.88 6.91
C ASP A 12 6.90 15.18 7.00
N ASP A 13 7.49 16.31 6.62
CA ASP A 13 6.79 17.60 6.56
C ASP A 13 5.72 17.60 5.46
N LYS A 14 6.02 17.04 4.28
CA LYS A 14 5.06 16.97 3.15
C LYS A 14 3.85 16.12 3.50
N ARG A 15 4.04 14.91 4.02
CA ARG A 15 2.91 14.03 4.35
C ARG A 15 2.06 14.62 5.49
N LYS A 16 2.66 15.30 6.46
CA LYS A 16 1.92 16.10 7.45
C LYS A 16 1.10 17.23 6.80
N ALA A 17 1.68 17.96 5.85
CA ALA A 17 0.98 19.03 5.13
C ALA A 17 -0.20 18.52 4.28
N LEU A 18 -0.12 17.28 3.78
CA LEU A 18 -1.21 16.58 3.10
C LEU A 18 -2.28 16.02 4.06
N GLY A 19 -2.01 16.06 5.38
CA GLY A 19 -2.90 15.56 6.42
C GLY A 19 -2.79 14.05 6.66
N VAL A 20 -1.69 13.43 6.24
CA VAL A 20 -1.46 12.00 6.39
C VAL A 20 -1.02 11.68 7.81
N SER A 21 -1.79 10.81 8.47
CA SER A 21 -1.59 10.38 9.85
C SER A 21 -0.35 9.52 10.01
N ASP A 22 0.24 9.56 11.22
CA ASP A 22 1.40 8.74 11.59
C ASP A 22 1.11 7.24 11.55
N GLU A 23 -0.15 6.85 11.74
CA GLU A 23 -0.61 5.46 11.82
C GLU A 23 -0.33 4.65 10.55
N LEU A 24 -0.20 5.28 9.37
CA LEU A 24 0.17 4.56 8.15
C LEU A 24 1.55 3.91 8.24
N ARG A 25 2.42 4.36 9.16
CA ARG A 25 3.70 3.70 9.45
C ARG A 25 3.56 2.34 10.11
N GLU A 26 2.39 2.05 10.67
CA GLU A 26 2.14 0.76 11.29
C GLU A 26 1.85 -0.33 10.27
N ILE A 27 1.58 0.03 9.01
CA ILE A 27 1.46 -0.93 7.91
C ILE A 27 2.87 -1.38 7.51
N PRO A 28 3.18 -2.69 7.58
CA PRO A 28 4.49 -3.19 7.24
C PRO A 28 4.92 -2.78 5.82
N GLY A 29 6.15 -2.27 5.69
CA GLY A 29 6.72 -1.85 4.41
C GLY A 29 6.36 -0.44 3.95
N VAL A 30 5.42 0.25 4.60
CA VAL A 30 5.12 1.66 4.28
C VAL A 30 6.26 2.57 4.74
N THR A 31 6.77 3.39 3.82
CA THR A 31 7.82 4.39 4.07
C THR A 31 7.24 5.80 4.09
N THR A 32 7.95 6.77 4.67
CA THR A 32 7.51 8.18 4.66
C THR A 32 7.42 8.73 3.23
N ALA A 33 8.25 8.27 2.30
CA ALA A 33 8.13 8.62 0.88
C ALA A 33 6.82 8.09 0.27
N MET A 34 6.43 6.84 0.58
CA MET A 34 5.14 6.28 0.16
C MET A 34 3.97 7.05 0.79
N MET A 35 4.08 7.45 2.07
CA MET A 35 3.04 8.26 2.74
C MET A 35 2.78 9.60 2.04
N VAL A 36 3.80 10.21 1.43
CA VAL A 36 3.61 11.42 0.59
C VAL A 36 2.76 11.06 -0.64
N THR A 37 3.14 10.02 -1.38
CA THR A 37 2.41 9.58 -2.58
C THR A 37 0.96 9.16 -2.28
N LEU A 38 0.73 8.47 -1.17
CA LEU A 38 -0.61 8.12 -0.70
C LEU A 38 -1.43 9.38 -0.36
N GLY A 39 -0.80 10.36 0.29
CA GLY A 39 -1.44 11.64 0.60
C GLY A 39 -1.81 12.45 -0.64
N GLU A 40 -1.01 12.38 -1.71
CA GLU A 40 -1.31 13.00 -3.01
C GLU A 40 -2.51 12.33 -3.70
N ASP A 41 -2.74 11.04 -3.46
CA ASP A 41 -3.91 10.29 -3.92
C ASP A 41 -5.14 10.48 -3.00
N GLY A 42 -4.96 11.15 -1.86
CA GLY A 42 -6.03 11.50 -0.91
C GLY A 42 -6.15 10.58 0.30
N VAL A 43 -5.28 9.59 0.45
CA VAL A 43 -5.25 8.65 1.58
C VAL A 43 -4.55 9.27 2.78
N LYS A 44 -5.23 9.29 3.93
CA LYS A 44 -4.74 9.96 5.15
C LYS A 44 -4.67 9.04 6.36
N THR A 45 -5.48 7.99 6.38
CA THR A 45 -5.67 7.09 7.51
C THR A 45 -5.55 5.62 7.11
N ILE A 46 -5.39 4.73 8.09
CA ILE A 46 -5.46 3.27 7.90
C ILE A 46 -6.80 2.87 7.27
N GLU A 47 -7.90 3.51 7.67
CA GLU A 47 -9.23 3.29 7.10
C GLU A 47 -9.26 3.60 5.59
N ASP A 48 -8.68 4.73 5.18
CA ASP A 48 -8.59 5.09 3.77
C ASP A 48 -7.72 4.07 2.99
N PHE A 49 -6.58 3.66 3.57
CA PHE A 49 -5.68 2.69 2.95
C PHE A 49 -6.32 1.30 2.82
N ALA A 50 -7.09 0.85 3.81
CA ALA A 50 -7.78 -0.44 3.81
C ALA A 50 -8.75 -0.60 2.62
N GLY A 51 -9.21 0.54 2.08
CA GLY A 51 -10.05 0.61 0.88
C GLY A 51 -9.36 0.27 -0.42
N TYR A 52 -8.03 0.27 -0.49
CA TYR A 52 -7.32 -0.13 -1.70
C TYR A 52 -7.47 -1.63 -1.99
N ALA A 53 -7.42 -1.96 -3.27
CA ALA A 53 -7.02 -3.26 -3.78
C ALA A 53 -5.52 -3.25 -4.15
N ALA A 54 -4.90 -4.42 -4.26
CA ALA A 54 -3.47 -4.51 -4.56
C ALA A 54 -3.10 -3.95 -5.95
N ASP A 55 -4.02 -3.99 -6.91
CA ASP A 55 -3.89 -3.39 -8.22
C ASP A 55 -4.08 -1.86 -8.22
N ASP A 56 -4.77 -1.28 -7.23
CA ASP A 56 -4.73 0.18 -7.04
C ASP A 56 -3.32 0.63 -6.66
N LEU A 57 -2.59 -0.19 -5.88
CA LEU A 57 -1.22 0.12 -5.47
C LEU A 57 -0.18 -0.18 -6.56
N THR A 58 -0.32 -1.32 -7.26
CA THR A 58 0.70 -1.80 -8.21
C THR A 58 0.36 -1.57 -9.68
N GLY A 59 -0.90 -1.28 -9.99
CA GLY A 59 -1.41 -1.10 -11.33
C GLY A 59 -1.98 -2.37 -11.95
N TRP A 60 -2.69 -2.18 -13.07
CA TRP A 60 -3.27 -3.28 -13.84
C TRP A 60 -3.11 -3.06 -15.35
N LYS A 61 -3.44 -4.10 -16.11
CA LYS A 61 -3.46 -4.06 -17.58
C LYS A 61 -4.85 -4.43 -18.06
N GLU A 62 -5.43 -3.60 -18.91
CA GLU A 62 -6.69 -3.88 -19.58
C GLU A 62 -6.40 -4.25 -21.03
N ARG A 63 -6.94 -5.39 -21.49
CA ARG A 63 -6.88 -5.79 -22.89
C ARG A 63 -8.25 -5.71 -23.54
N LYS A 64 -8.37 -4.93 -24.61
CA LYS A 64 -9.60 -4.76 -25.38
C LYS A 64 -9.27 -4.61 -26.86
N ASP A 65 -10.03 -5.30 -27.72
CA ASP A 65 -9.90 -5.22 -29.18
C ASP A 65 -8.46 -5.44 -29.72
N GLY A 66 -7.69 -6.29 -29.04
CA GLY A 66 -6.31 -6.60 -29.42
C GLY A 66 -5.26 -5.64 -28.86
N GLU A 67 -5.66 -4.51 -28.28
CA GLU A 67 -4.79 -3.53 -27.63
C GLU A 67 -4.70 -3.77 -26.12
N THR A 68 -3.52 -3.59 -25.55
CA THR A 68 -3.28 -3.65 -24.11
C THR A 68 -2.92 -2.26 -23.60
N LYS A 69 -3.72 -1.73 -22.67
CA LYS A 69 -3.45 -0.49 -21.96
C LYS A 69 -2.96 -0.81 -20.54
N VAL A 70 -1.91 -0.11 -20.11
CA VAL A 70 -1.34 -0.25 -18.76
C VAL A 70 -1.78 0.96 -17.94
N PHE A 71 -2.27 0.70 -16.73
CA PHE A 71 -2.65 1.71 -15.75
C PHE A 71 -1.70 1.57 -14.56
N PRO A 72 -0.86 2.58 -14.26
CA PRO A 72 0.02 2.53 -13.11
C PRO A 72 -0.79 2.67 -11.82
N GLY A 73 -0.43 1.87 -10.82
CA GLY A 73 -0.96 2.05 -9.46
C GLY A 73 -0.27 3.19 -8.72
N VAL A 74 -0.86 3.59 -7.60
CA VAL A 74 -0.42 4.69 -6.73
C VAL A 74 1.04 4.51 -6.30
N LEU A 75 1.44 3.28 -5.97
CA LEU A 75 2.79 2.94 -5.51
C LEU A 75 3.70 2.35 -6.59
N ALA A 76 3.33 2.43 -7.87
CA ALA A 76 4.10 1.83 -8.97
C ALA A 76 5.56 2.34 -9.03
N ASN A 77 5.80 3.59 -8.63
CA ASN A 77 7.14 4.19 -8.61
C ASN A 77 7.99 3.80 -7.39
N HIS A 78 7.41 3.12 -6.40
CA HIS A 78 8.09 2.70 -5.18
C HIS A 78 8.60 1.25 -5.23
N GLY A 79 8.39 0.56 -6.35
CA GLY A 79 8.88 -0.82 -6.53
C GLY A 79 8.18 -1.86 -5.65
N VAL A 80 6.96 -1.57 -5.20
CA VAL A 80 6.14 -2.50 -4.41
C VAL A 80 5.74 -3.69 -5.28
N ALA A 81 6.07 -4.91 -4.84
CA ALA A 81 5.61 -6.12 -5.49
C ALA A 81 4.12 -6.36 -5.19
N ARG A 82 3.42 -7.08 -6.08
CA ARG A 82 1.99 -7.37 -5.89
C ARG A 82 1.71 -8.08 -4.57
N ALA A 83 2.50 -9.10 -4.21
CA ALA A 83 2.34 -9.82 -2.96
C ALA A 83 2.51 -8.90 -1.74
N ASP A 84 3.48 -7.98 -1.77
CA ASP A 84 3.68 -7.01 -0.69
C ASP A 84 2.48 -6.05 -0.59
N ALA A 85 1.95 -5.59 -1.72
CA ALA A 85 0.75 -4.75 -1.75
C ALA A 85 -0.49 -5.48 -1.18
N GLU A 86 -0.65 -6.77 -1.49
CA GLU A 86 -1.72 -7.61 -0.91
C GLU A 86 -1.58 -7.69 0.61
N GLN A 87 -0.37 -7.92 1.12
CA GLN A 87 -0.09 -7.95 2.56
C GLN A 87 -0.29 -6.59 3.25
N MET A 88 0.12 -5.49 2.61
CA MET A 88 -0.14 -4.14 3.11
C MET A 88 -1.64 -3.88 3.29
N VAL A 89 -2.44 -4.26 2.29
CA VAL A 89 -3.91 -4.08 2.32
C VAL A 89 -4.55 -4.93 3.41
N LEU A 90 -4.15 -6.21 3.54
CA LEU A 90 -4.66 -7.08 4.61
C LEU A 90 -4.29 -6.54 6.00
N ALA A 91 -3.05 -6.11 6.21
CA ALA A 91 -2.61 -5.51 7.46
C ALA A 91 -3.40 -4.24 7.81
N ALA A 92 -3.68 -3.39 6.82
CA ALA A 92 -4.51 -2.20 7.01
C ALA A 92 -5.95 -2.57 7.36
N ARG A 93 -6.57 -3.55 6.67
CA ARG A 93 -7.93 -4.02 6.95
C ARG A 93 -8.06 -4.64 8.33
N LEU A 94 -7.06 -5.40 8.79
CA LEU A 94 -7.03 -5.92 10.16
C LEU A 94 -6.99 -4.76 11.17
N LYS A 95 -6.11 -3.78 10.96
CA LYS A 95 -6.00 -2.60 11.84
C LYS A 95 -7.24 -1.71 11.84
N ALA A 96 -7.93 -1.62 10.70
CA ALA A 96 -9.22 -0.95 10.55
C ALA A 96 -10.38 -1.75 11.18
N GLY A 97 -10.17 -3.02 11.51
CA GLY A 97 -11.20 -3.93 12.03
C GLY A 97 -12.19 -4.41 10.96
N TRP A 98 -11.83 -4.33 9.68
CA TRP A 98 -12.64 -4.86 8.57
C TRP A 98 -12.55 -6.38 8.47
N ILE A 99 -11.42 -6.94 8.93
CA ILE A 99 -11.18 -8.38 9.06
C ILE A 99 -10.64 -8.67 10.46
N THR A 100 -10.76 -9.93 10.87
CA THR A 100 -10.29 -10.46 12.15
C THR A 100 -8.95 -11.19 12.00
N GLU A 101 -8.26 -11.45 13.11
CA GLU A 101 -7.01 -12.23 13.12
C GLU A 101 -7.23 -13.66 12.59
N ASP A 102 -8.38 -14.28 12.91
CA ASP A 102 -8.72 -15.62 12.44
C ASP A 102 -8.93 -15.65 10.92
N GLU A 103 -9.56 -14.63 10.34
CA GLU A 103 -9.73 -14.49 8.89
C GLU A 103 -8.39 -14.25 8.19
N LEU A 104 -7.51 -13.43 8.77
CA LEU A 104 -6.16 -13.23 8.24
C LEU A 104 -5.34 -14.53 8.25
N ALA A 105 -5.39 -15.28 9.35
CA ALA A 105 -4.71 -16.57 9.45
C ALA A 105 -5.22 -17.59 8.42
N ALA A 106 -6.52 -17.60 8.12
CA ALA A 106 -7.09 -18.46 7.09
C ALA A 106 -6.61 -18.10 5.68
N GLU A 107 -6.49 -16.81 5.36
CA GLU A 107 -5.93 -16.31 4.09
C GLU A 107 -4.44 -16.67 3.94
N GLU A 108 -3.63 -16.52 4.99
CA GLU A 108 -2.20 -16.90 4.94
C GLU A 108 -2.00 -18.39 4.66
N VAL A 109 -2.80 -19.26 5.27
CA VAL A 109 -2.76 -20.70 5.00
C VAL A 109 -3.15 -20.99 3.55
N SER A 110 -4.20 -20.34 3.04
CA SER A 110 -4.61 -20.52 1.64
C SER A 110 -3.54 -20.03 0.65
N ALA A 111 -2.83 -18.95 0.96
CA ALA A 111 -1.77 -18.42 0.11
C ALA A 111 -0.56 -19.36 0.06
N ASP A 112 -0.16 -19.94 1.19
CA ASP A 112 0.98 -20.87 1.26
C ASP A 112 0.67 -22.19 0.53
N GLU A 113 -0.57 -22.68 0.61
CA GLU A 113 -1.04 -23.84 -0.17
C GLU A 113 -1.04 -23.59 -1.69
N ALA A 114 -1.33 -22.36 -2.12
CA ALA A 114 -1.33 -21.99 -3.54
C ALA A 114 0.07 -21.83 -4.15
N VAL A 115 1.08 -21.48 -3.35
CA VAL A 115 2.47 -21.32 -3.79
C VAL A 115 3.22 -22.67 -3.80
N GLY A 116 2.76 -23.64 -3.01
CA GLY A 116 3.33 -25.00 -2.94
C GLY A 116 2.81 -26.01 -3.97
N ALA A 117 1.81 -25.65 -4.79
CA ALA A 117 1.11 -26.55 -5.72
C ALA A 117 1.59 -26.47 -7.19
#